data_AF-A0A164H8Y9-F1
#
_entry.id   AF-A0A164H8Y9-F1
#
_cell.length_a   1.000
_cell.length_b   1.000
_cell.length_c   1.000
_cell.angle_alpha   90.00
_cell.angle_beta   90.00
_cell.angle_gamma   90.00
#
_symmetry.space_group_name_H-M   'P 1'
#
loop_
_entity.id
_entity.type
_entity.pdbx_description
1 polymer ?
#
loop_
_entity_poly.entity_id
_entity_poly.type
_entity_poly.pdbx_seq_one_letter_code
_entity_poly.pdbx_strand_id
1 'polypeptide(L)'
;QVAIDELTRRYGKKQVMIDAHFNKLHTLQPVKDGNDVPALRSFQLNLLSHISALETLGVPTTSFGGLLGTQLIKLIPSSLQLEWAKSESNKSTDIEGVIKFIGDQIDAAERFNRIRGVEKEKPSPAPKQPKPFSPPLATASQLAVGA
;
A
#
# COMPACT_ATOMS: atom_id res chain seq x y z
N GLN A 1 34.41 -28.02 -2.49
CA GLN A 1 34.70 -26.58 -2.31
C GLN A 1 35.25 -25.91 -3.57
N VAL A 2 36.27 -26.48 -4.24
CA VAL A 2 36.92 -25.93 -5.46
C VAL A 2 35.94 -25.41 -6.55
N ALA A 3 34.86 -26.13 -6.84
CA ALA A 3 33.89 -25.70 -7.86
C ALA A 3 33.05 -24.47 -7.44
N ILE A 4 32.68 -24.38 -6.15
CA ILE A 4 31.92 -23.23 -5.61
C ILE A 4 32.82 -21.99 -5.57
N ASP A 5 34.08 -22.16 -5.20
CA ASP A 5 35.04 -21.07 -5.12
C ASP A 5 35.37 -20.54 -6.53
N GLU A 6 35.50 -21.42 -7.53
CA GLU A 6 35.72 -21.03 -8.92
C GLU A 6 34.49 -20.35 -9.54
N LEU A 7 33.28 -20.83 -9.22
CA LEU A 7 32.04 -20.15 -9.61
C LEU A 7 31.92 -18.77 -8.95
N THR A 8 32.25 -18.65 -7.67
CA THR A 8 32.24 -17.36 -6.96
C THR A 8 33.30 -16.42 -7.51
N ARG A 9 34.49 -16.93 -7.85
CA ARG A 9 35.57 -16.14 -8.48
C ARG A 9 35.17 -15.62 -9.86
N ARG A 10 34.43 -16.41 -10.65
CA ARG A 10 34.03 -16.03 -12.02
C ARG A 10 32.73 -15.23 -12.08
N TYR A 11 31.78 -15.53 -11.20
CA TYR A 11 30.39 -15.04 -11.28
C TYR A 11 29.92 -14.35 -10.00
N GLY A 12 30.62 -14.52 -8.87
CA GLY A 12 30.35 -13.86 -7.60
C GLY A 12 30.83 -12.40 -7.60
N LYS A 13 30.35 -11.61 -8.57
CA LYS A 13 30.60 -10.16 -8.65
C LYS A 13 29.77 -9.42 -7.60
N LYS A 14 30.11 -9.65 -6.33
CA LYS A 14 29.41 -9.13 -5.16
C LYS A 14 29.20 -7.62 -5.22
N GLN A 15 30.25 -6.87 -5.62
CA GLN A 15 30.18 -5.42 -5.77
C GLN A 15 29.13 -4.99 -6.81
N VAL A 16 29.06 -5.67 -7.95
CA VAL A 16 28.07 -5.36 -9.00
C VAL A 16 26.65 -5.59 -8.50
N MET A 17 26.43 -6.63 -7.68
CA MET A 17 25.12 -6.87 -7.06
C MET A 17 24.77 -5.79 -6.03
N ILE A 18 25.73 -5.39 -5.20
CA ILE A 18 25.58 -4.29 -4.24
C ILE A 18 25.18 -3.00 -4.97
N ASP A 19 25.94 -2.63 -6.01
CA ASP A 19 25.69 -1.43 -6.80
C ASP A 19 24.33 -1.49 -7.50
N ALA A 20 23.90 -2.66 -7.97
CA ALA A 20 22.57 -2.85 -8.56
C ALA A 20 21.45 -2.60 -7.55
N HIS A 21 21.57 -3.10 -6.33
CA HIS A 21 20.59 -2.85 -5.26
C HIS A 21 20.56 -1.38 -4.85
N PHE A 22 21.72 -0.71 -4.73
CA PHE A 22 21.78 0.72 -4.46
C PHE A 22 21.15 1.56 -5.58
N ASN A 23 21.43 1.23 -6.83
CA ASN A 23 20.80 1.89 -7.97
C ASN A 23 19.27 1.71 -7.95
N LYS A 24 18.78 0.51 -7.60
CA LYS A 24 17.35 0.27 -7.45
C LYS A 24 16.74 1.12 -6.34
N LEU A 25 17.38 1.19 -5.16
CA LEU A 25 16.94 2.06 -4.06
C LEU A 25 16.90 3.54 -4.48
N HIS A 26 17.89 4.02 -5.23
CA HIS A 26 17.95 5.40 -5.71
C HIS A 26 16.90 5.73 -6.79
N THR A 27 16.52 4.72 -7.59
CA THR A 27 15.55 4.86 -8.69
C THR A 27 14.14 4.41 -8.33
N LEU A 28 13.89 4.12 -7.04
CA LEU A 28 12.56 3.80 -6.53
C LEU A 28 11.59 4.93 -6.86
N GLN A 29 10.43 4.54 -7.37
CA GLN A 29 9.39 5.50 -7.73
C GLN A 29 8.76 6.05 -6.45
N PRO A 30 8.58 7.38 -6.36
CA PRO A 30 7.90 7.98 -5.23
C PRO A 30 6.42 7.61 -5.23
N VAL A 31 5.87 7.38 -4.04
CA VAL A 31 4.43 7.19 -3.86
C VAL A 31 3.79 8.57 -3.80
N LYS A 32 2.73 8.76 -4.60
CA LYS A 32 2.09 10.08 -4.78
C LYS A 32 0.99 10.34 -3.75
N ASP A 33 0.18 9.33 -3.45
CA ASP A 33 -0.97 9.44 -2.55
C ASP A 33 -0.71 8.67 -1.26
N GLY A 34 -0.89 9.32 -0.11
CA GLY A 34 -0.78 8.71 1.22
C GLY A 34 -1.95 7.79 1.56
N ASN A 35 -3.05 7.85 0.81
CA ASN A 35 -4.20 6.97 0.99
C ASN A 35 -4.15 5.73 0.09
N ASP A 36 -3.20 5.66 -0.85
CA ASP A 36 -2.97 4.49 -1.69
C ASP A 36 -2.19 3.43 -0.90
N VAL A 37 -2.90 2.73 -0.02
CA VAL A 37 -2.36 1.68 0.84
C VAL A 37 -1.66 0.58 0.03
N PRO A 38 -2.21 0.07 -1.09
CA PRO A 38 -1.51 -0.90 -1.94
C PRO A 38 -0.17 -0.39 -2.51
N ALA A 39 -0.11 0.86 -2.96
CA ALA A 39 1.14 1.44 -3.46
C ALA A 39 2.17 1.61 -2.34
N LEU A 40 1.76 2.11 -1.16
CA LEU A 40 2.62 2.22 0.01
C LEU A 40 3.16 0.85 0.46
N ARG A 41 2.30 -0.18 0.46
CA ARG A 41 2.72 -1.55 0.80
C ARG A 41 3.71 -2.11 -0.20
N SER A 42 3.47 -1.90 -1.49
CA SER A 42 4.40 -2.32 -2.54
C SER A 42 5.75 -1.60 -2.41
N PHE A 43 5.74 -0.30 -2.13
CA PHE A 43 6.95 0.47 -1.84
C PHE A 43 7.74 -0.11 -0.65
N GLN A 44 7.06 -0.36 0.47
CA GLN A 44 7.69 -0.94 1.67
C GLN A 44 8.32 -2.31 1.40
N LEU A 45 7.62 -3.19 0.67
CA LEU A 45 8.12 -4.53 0.34
C LEU A 45 9.34 -4.48 -0.59
N ASN A 46 9.33 -3.60 -1.59
CA ASN A 46 10.49 -3.40 -2.46
C ASN A 46 11.71 -2.88 -1.68
N LEU A 47 11.47 -1.93 -0.77
CA LEU A 47 12.51 -1.41 0.11
C LEU A 47 13.12 -2.54 0.98
N LEU A 48 12.28 -3.28 1.70
CA LEU A 48 12.71 -4.42 2.52
C LEU A 48 13.50 -5.44 1.71
N SER A 49 13.03 -5.81 0.52
CA SER A 49 13.72 -6.77 -0.34
C SER A 49 15.14 -6.35 -0.70
N HIS A 50 15.35 -5.07 -1.05
CA HIS A 50 16.68 -4.56 -1.38
C HIS A 50 17.59 -4.42 -0.16
N ILE A 51 17.05 -4.01 0.99
CA ILE A 51 17.81 -3.94 2.24
C ILE A 51 18.26 -5.33 2.68
N SER A 52 17.37 -6.32 2.73
CA SER A 52 17.74 -7.69 3.09
C SER A 52 18.72 -8.33 2.11
N ALA A 53 18.64 -7.99 0.82
CA ALA A 53 19.64 -8.43 -0.16
C ALA A 53 21.03 -7.83 0.12
N LEU A 54 21.10 -6.54 0.46
CA LEU A 54 22.34 -5.87 0.85
C LEU A 54 22.93 -6.48 2.14
N GLU A 55 22.10 -6.77 3.13
CA GLU A 55 22.52 -7.45 4.37
C GLU A 55 23.07 -8.86 4.10
N THR A 56 22.43 -9.62 3.22
CA THR A 56 22.91 -10.94 2.77
C THR A 56 24.26 -10.83 2.05
N LEU A 57 24.47 -9.72 1.33
CA LEU A 57 25.76 -9.34 0.76
C LEU A 57 26.70 -8.71 1.81
N GLY A 58 26.40 -8.78 3.10
CA GLY A 58 27.27 -8.29 4.18
C GLY A 58 27.43 -6.77 4.21
N VAL A 59 26.49 -6.02 3.65
CA VAL A 59 26.43 -4.55 3.77
C VAL A 59 25.36 -4.22 4.82
N PRO A 60 25.74 -3.85 6.06
CA PRO A 60 24.77 -3.58 7.10
C PRO A 60 24.09 -2.23 6.88
N THR A 61 22.83 -2.11 7.33
CA THR A 61 21.99 -0.89 7.28
C THR A 61 22.71 0.33 7.85
N THR A 62 23.53 0.14 8.87
CA THR A 62 24.36 1.17 9.51
C THR A 62 25.40 1.81 8.58
N SER A 63 25.84 1.10 7.54
CA SER A 63 26.84 1.62 6.58
C SER A 63 26.31 2.73 5.69
N PHE A 64 24.99 2.88 5.59
CA PHE A 64 24.36 3.81 4.66
C PHE A 64 23.11 4.51 5.21
N GLY A 65 22.76 4.25 6.47
CA GLY A 65 21.60 4.79 7.18
C GLY A 65 21.35 6.26 6.89
N GLY A 66 22.28 7.13 7.30
CA GLY A 66 22.08 8.58 7.31
C GLY A 66 21.59 9.17 5.97
N LEU A 67 22.29 8.90 4.87
CA LEU A 67 21.93 9.47 3.57
C LEU A 67 20.72 8.77 2.97
N LEU A 68 20.70 7.43 2.96
CA LEU A 68 19.60 6.70 2.31
C LEU A 68 18.28 6.84 3.07
N GLY A 69 18.30 6.87 4.40
CA GLY A 69 17.11 7.15 5.19
C GLY A 69 16.47 8.48 4.82
N THR A 70 17.26 9.56 4.62
CA THR A 70 16.70 10.85 4.18
C THR A 70 16.09 10.76 2.79
N GLN A 71 16.73 10.00 1.88
CA GLN A 71 16.25 9.83 0.52
C GLN A 71 14.95 9.04 0.49
N LEU A 72 14.82 7.98 1.28
CA LEU A 72 13.62 7.15 1.36
C LEU A 72 12.41 7.95 1.88
N ILE A 73 12.62 8.83 2.86
CA ILE A 73 11.55 9.73 3.34
C ILE A 73 11.10 10.72 2.25
N LYS A 74 11.98 11.14 1.34
CA LYS A 74 11.56 11.99 0.20
C LYS A 74 10.69 11.27 -0.81
N LEU A 75 10.68 9.93 -0.81
CA LEU A 75 9.91 9.11 -1.75
C LEU A 75 8.49 8.81 -1.25
N ILE A 76 8.18 9.07 0.02
CA ILE A 76 6.82 8.92 0.54
C ILE A 76 6.03 10.23 0.38
N PRO A 77 4.68 10.18 0.39
CA PRO A 77 3.83 11.37 0.25
C PRO A 77 4.07 12.41 1.35
N SER A 78 3.90 13.70 1.04
CA SER A 78 4.15 14.81 1.99
C SER A 78 3.35 14.72 3.29
N SER A 79 2.16 14.12 3.27
CA SER A 79 1.37 13.84 4.48
C SER A 79 2.14 12.96 5.46
N LEU A 80 2.76 11.88 4.97
CA LEU A 80 3.56 10.98 5.78
C LEU A 80 4.93 11.59 6.15
N GLN A 81 5.50 12.44 5.29
CA GLN A 81 6.71 13.20 5.65
C GLN A 81 6.48 14.13 6.85
N LEU A 82 5.30 14.77 6.91
CA LEU A 82 4.93 15.62 8.04
C LEU A 82 4.77 14.80 9.33
N GLU A 83 4.15 13.63 9.26
CA GLU A 83 4.03 12.72 10.41
C GLU A 83 5.38 12.18 10.86
N TRP A 84 6.28 11.88 9.91
CA TRP A 84 7.67 11.53 10.21
C TRP A 84 8.39 12.67 10.95
N ALA A 85 8.26 13.91 10.47
CA ALA A 85 8.91 15.07 11.06
C ALA A 85 8.50 15.33 12.51
N LYS A 86 7.26 14.98 12.88
CA LYS A 86 6.73 15.05 14.25
C LYS A 86 7.15 13.86 15.12
N SER A 87 7.64 12.78 14.53
CA SER A 87 7.98 11.57 15.27
C SER A 87 9.26 11.75 16.08
N GLU A 88 9.28 11.17 17.29
CA GLU A 88 10.49 11.10 18.13
C GLU A 88 11.63 10.30 17.46
N SER A 89 11.29 9.50 16.44
CA SER A 89 12.21 8.71 15.62
C SER A 89 12.94 9.52 14.55
N ASN A 90 12.63 10.80 14.37
CA ASN A 90 13.27 11.69 13.39
C ASN A 90 14.73 12.09 13.74
N LYS A 91 15.31 11.56 14.83
CA LYS A 91 16.61 12.02 15.37
C LYS A 91 17.84 11.51 14.59
N SER A 92 17.67 10.47 13.79
CA SER A 92 18.70 9.95 12.91
C SER A 92 18.00 9.18 11.82
N THR A 93 18.34 9.43 10.56
CA THR A 93 17.84 8.71 9.41
C THR A 93 18.35 7.28 9.39
N ASP A 94 17.93 6.51 10.38
CA ASP A 94 18.04 5.09 10.46
C ASP A 94 17.01 4.46 9.52
N ILE A 95 17.46 3.54 8.69
CA ILE A 95 16.65 2.91 7.66
C ILE A 95 15.64 1.97 8.29
N GLU A 96 16.00 1.32 9.38
CA GLU A 96 15.08 0.45 10.13
C GLU A 96 13.95 1.28 10.72
N GLY A 97 14.26 2.43 11.33
CA GLY A 97 13.29 3.41 11.78
C GLY A 97 12.35 3.89 10.68
N VAL A 98 12.88 4.22 9.50
CA VAL A 98 12.08 4.64 8.33
C VAL A 98 11.14 3.51 7.86
N ILE A 99 11.66 2.29 7.70
CA ILE A 99 10.88 1.12 7.27
C ILE A 99 9.76 0.82 8.27
N LYS A 100 10.09 0.88 9.56
CA LYS A 100 9.13 0.66 10.64
C LYS A 100 8.05 1.72 10.63
N PHE A 101 8.41 2.99 10.54
CA PHE A 101 7.45 4.09 10.46
C PHE A 101 6.47 3.90 9.29
N ILE A 102 6.98 3.61 8.09
CA ILE A 102 6.13 3.38 6.91
C ILE A 102 5.17 2.21 7.16
N GLY A 103 5.66 1.13 7.77
CA GLY A 103 4.83 -0.02 8.17
C GLY A 103 3.72 0.35 9.15
N ASP A 104 4.06 1.08 10.20
CA ASP A 104 3.09 1.52 11.21
C ASP A 104 2.00 2.41 10.58
N GLN A 105 2.35 3.29 9.63
CA GLN A 105 1.39 4.11 8.91
C GLN A 105 0.46 3.28 8.01
N ILE A 106 1.01 2.29 7.29
CA ILE A 106 0.23 1.37 6.44
C ILE A 106 -0.76 0.58 7.30
N ASP A 107 -0.27 -0.02 8.38
CA ASP A 107 -1.10 -0.83 9.30
C ASP A 107 -2.21 0.02 9.93
N ALA A 108 -1.90 1.27 10.32
CA ALA A 108 -2.89 2.21 10.83
C ALA A 108 -3.95 2.56 9.78
N ALA A 109 -3.53 2.86 8.54
CA ALA A 109 -4.44 3.16 7.44
C ALA A 109 -5.34 1.97 7.08
N GLU A 110 -4.81 0.75 7.09
CA GLU A 110 -5.60 -0.46 6.89
C GLU A 110 -6.63 -0.69 8.01
N ARG A 111 -6.23 -0.51 9.27
CA ARG A 111 -7.15 -0.60 10.42
C ARG A 111 -8.27 0.43 10.30
N PHE A 112 -7.93 1.67 9.95
CA PHE A 112 -8.90 2.72 9.72
C PHE A 112 -9.88 2.38 8.60
N ASN A 113 -9.38 1.88 7.46
CA ASN A 113 -10.20 1.47 6.33
C ASN A 113 -11.14 0.30 6.69
N ARG A 114 -10.69 -0.64 7.54
CA ARG A 114 -11.56 -1.70 8.07
C ARG A 114 -12.71 -1.13 8.90
N ILE A 115 -12.42 -0.22 9.84
CA ILE A 115 -13.45 0.42 10.69
C ILE A 115 -14.48 1.17 9.83
N ARG A 116 -14.00 2.01 8.90
CA ARG A 116 -14.88 2.77 7.98
C ARG A 116 -15.65 1.86 7.01
N GLY A 117 -15.08 0.73 6.62
CA GLY A 117 -15.73 -0.28 5.79
C GLY A 117 -16.91 -0.93 6.50
N VAL A 118 -16.79 -1.18 7.81
CA VAL A 118 -17.86 -1.72 8.67
C VAL A 118 -19.01 -0.70 8.82
N GLU A 119 -18.74 0.61 8.81
CA GLU A 119 -19.78 1.64 8.88
C GLU A 119 -20.61 1.81 7.59
N LYS A 120 -20.15 1.27 6.44
CA LYS A 120 -20.86 1.37 5.16
C LYS A 120 -21.89 0.25 4.92
N GLU A 121 -22.01 -0.75 5.79
CA GLU A 121 -23.14 -1.68 5.77
C GLU A 121 -24.39 -1.00 6.36
N LYS A 122 -25.10 -0.26 5.50
CA LYS A 122 -26.47 0.20 5.75
C LYS A 122 -27.38 -1.03 5.96
N PRO A 123 -28.28 -1.05 6.98
CA PRO A 123 -29.14 -2.18 7.21
C PRO A 123 -30.00 -2.47 5.98
N SER A 124 -30.03 -3.75 5.59
CA SER A 124 -30.73 -4.28 4.43
C SER A 124 -32.20 -3.80 4.38
N PRO A 125 -32.72 -3.34 3.23
CA PRO A 125 -34.14 -2.97 3.13
C PRO A 125 -34.99 -4.24 3.26
N ALA A 126 -35.98 -4.19 4.15
CA ALA A 126 -36.88 -5.30 4.48
C ALA A 126 -37.51 -5.98 3.24
N PRO A 127 -37.89 -7.28 3.32
CA PRO A 127 -38.50 -8.01 2.22
C PRO A 127 -39.76 -7.31 1.72
N LYS A 128 -39.82 -6.99 0.42
CA LYS A 128 -40.99 -6.38 -0.22
C LYS A 128 -42.18 -7.35 -0.13
N GLN A 129 -43.22 -6.99 0.62
CA GLN A 129 -44.51 -7.69 0.59
C GLN A 129 -45.11 -7.65 -0.83
N PRO A 130 -45.69 -8.75 -1.33
CA PRO A 130 -46.34 -8.77 -2.63
C PRO A 130 -47.64 -7.93 -2.60
N LYS A 131 -47.83 -7.10 -3.63
CA LYS A 131 -49.03 -6.27 -3.80
C LYS A 131 -50.28 -7.14 -4.00
N PRO A 132 -51.45 -6.77 -3.45
CA PRO A 132 -52.69 -7.51 -3.69
C PRO A 132 -53.15 -7.32 -5.15
N PHE A 133 -53.52 -8.44 -5.78
CA PHE A 133 -54.18 -8.46 -7.08
C PHE A 133 -55.58 -7.84 -6.97
N SER A 134 -55.89 -6.86 -7.81
CA SER A 134 -57.26 -6.36 -8.00
C SER A 134 -57.86 -6.98 -9.27
N PRO A 135 -59.05 -7.61 -9.24
CA PRO A 135 -59.71 -8.08 -10.45
C PRO A 135 -60.34 -6.91 -11.23
N PRO A 136 -60.42 -6.98 -12.58
CA PRO A 136 -61.09 -5.96 -13.37
C PRO A 136 -62.59 -6.25 -13.40
N LEU A 137 -63.45 -5.26 -13.13
CA LEU A 137 -64.90 -5.42 -13.29
C LEU A 137 -65.51 -4.31 -14.17
N ALA A 138 -65.93 -4.76 -15.35
CA ALA A 138 -67.01 -4.32 -16.23
C ALA A 138 -66.99 -2.91 -16.86
N THR A 139 -66.68 -2.89 -18.16
CA THR A 139 -67.12 -1.92 -19.17
C THR A 139 -68.65 -1.80 -19.20
N ALA A 140 -69.18 -0.59 -19.02
CA ALA A 140 -70.55 -0.24 -19.40
C ALA A 140 -70.48 0.84 -20.49
N SER A 141 -70.62 0.40 -21.75
CA SER A 141 -70.70 1.28 -22.91
C SER A 141 -71.98 2.11 -22.87
N GLN A 142 -71.82 3.39 -23.20
CA GLN A 142 -72.90 4.34 -23.44
C GLN A 142 -73.73 3.90 -24.65
N LEU A 143 -75.05 3.96 -24.54
CA LEU A 143 -75.97 3.90 -25.67
C LEU A 143 -76.88 5.12 -25.60
N ALA A 144 -76.62 6.04 -26.53
CA ALA A 144 -77.43 7.20 -26.81
C ALA A 144 -78.68 6.76 -27.59
N VAL A 145 -79.85 7.30 -27.24
CA VAL A 145 -80.94 7.55 -28.18
C VAL A 145 -81.63 8.84 -27.75
N GLY A 146 -81.60 9.82 -28.65
CA GLY A 146 -82.52 10.95 -28.65
C GLY A 146 -83.49 10.80 -29.81
N ALA A 147 -84.77 11.08 -29.55
CA ALA A 147 -85.79 11.72 -30.40
C ALA A 147 -87.12 11.64 -29.66
#